data_AF-A0A183BWZ7-F1
#
_entry.id   AF-A0A183BWZ7-F1
#
_cell.length_a   1.000
_cell.length_b   1.000
_cell.length_c   1.000
_cell.angle_alpha   90.00
_cell.angle_beta   90.00
_cell.angle_gamma   90.00
#
_symmetry.space_group_name_H-M   'P 1'
#
loop_
_entity.id
_entity.type
_entity.pdbx_description
1 polymer ?
#
loop_
_entity_poly.entity_id
_entity_poly.type
_entity_poly.pdbx_seq_one_letter_code
_entity_poly.pdbx_strand_id
1 'polypeptide(L)' 'MYILQFREFRNYRGEFVGHGRGFYDRFLNDYAQKYETAPKTIGLALKVQLVDDLPMESKDRMVDLLIHA' A
#
# COMPACT_ATOMS: atom_id res chain seq x y z
N MET A 1 -9.85 8.99 4.84
CA MET A 1 -8.44 8.96 4.41
C MET A 1 -7.66 8.21 5.46
N TYR A 2 -7.08 7.05 5.11
CA TYR A 2 -6.30 6.23 6.05
C TYR A 2 -4.82 6.37 5.72
N ILE A 3 -4.00 6.75 6.72
CA ILE A 3 -2.55 6.79 6.60
C ILE A 3 -2.04 5.42 7.03
N LEU A 4 -1.32 4.74 6.15
CA LEU A 4 -0.79 3.41 6.39
C LEU A 4 0.74 3.52 6.47
N GLN A 5 1.32 3.01 7.55
CA GLN A 5 2.78 2.96 7.74
C GLN A 5 3.29 1.67 7.10
N PHE A 6 4.01 1.81 5.99
CA PHE A 6 4.56 0.70 5.23
C PHE A 6 6.06 0.59 5.48
N ARG A 7 6.62 -0.58 5.21
CA ARG A 7 8.04 -0.86 5.46
C ARG A 7 8.89 -0.28 4.33
N GLU A 8 8.54 -0.64 3.10
CA GLU A 8 9.22 -0.26 1.87
C GLU A 8 8.20 -0.04 0.75
N PHE A 9 8.56 0.78 -0.22
CA PHE A 9 7.78 1.11 -1.41
C PHE A 9 8.65 0.99 -2.65
N ARG A 10 8.08 0.49 -3.74
CA ARG A 10 8.76 0.52 -5.03
C ARG A 10 8.69 1.92 -5.61
N ASN A 11 9.82 2.33 -6.16
CA ASN A 11 9.98 3.64 -6.75
C ASN A 11 8.95 3.89 -7.87
N TYR A 12 8.21 5.01 -7.76
CA TYR A 12 7.25 5.53 -8.75
C TYR A 12 6.11 4.61 -9.20
N ARG A 13 5.85 3.48 -8.52
CA ARG A 13 4.81 2.52 -8.93
C ARG A 13 3.72 2.25 -7.91
N GLY A 14 3.78 2.82 -6.70
CA GLY A 14 2.75 2.62 -5.68
C GLY A 14 2.68 1.19 -5.13
N GLU A 15 3.63 0.33 -5.50
CA GLU A 15 3.81 -0.99 -4.94
C GLU A 15 4.44 -0.85 -3.56
N PHE A 16 4.00 -1.63 -2.58
CA PHE A 16 4.48 -1.53 -1.21
C PHE A 16 4.57 -2.90 -0.54
N VAL A 17 5.47 -3.02 0.43
CA VAL A 17 5.52 -4.15 1.35
C VAL A 17 5.16 -3.67 2.74
N GLY A 18 4.06 -4.23 3.28
CA GLY A 18 3.66 -4.00 4.66
C GLY A 18 4.56 -4.72 5.66
N HIS A 19 4.32 -4.52 6.96
CA HIS A 19 5.04 -5.21 8.03
C HIS A 19 4.69 -6.71 8.19
N GLY A 20 4.00 -7.30 7.21
CA GLY A 20 3.44 -8.64 7.27
C GLY A 20 2.10 -8.71 8.03
N ARG A 21 1.56 -9.94 8.17
CA ARG A 21 0.28 -10.27 8.85
C ARG A 21 -1.01 -9.84 8.15
N GLY A 22 -0.95 -9.23 6.95
CA GLY A 22 -2.11 -8.96 6.10
C GLY A 22 -3.19 -8.08 6.74
N PHE A 23 -2.81 -7.18 7.66
CA PHE A 23 -3.77 -6.28 8.31
C PHE A 23 -4.39 -5.30 7.32
N TYR A 24 -3.58 -4.75 6.41
CA TYR A 24 -4.04 -3.82 5.38
C TYR A 24 -4.95 -4.52 4.38
N ASP A 25 -4.59 -5.72 3.91
CA ASP A 25 -5.43 -6.49 2.98
C ASP A 25 -6.79 -6.82 3.58
N ARG A 26 -6.81 -7.26 4.85
CA ARG A 26 -8.06 -7.50 5.59
C ARG A 26 -8.91 -6.24 5.69
N PHE A 27 -8.32 -5.14 6.15
CA PHE A 27 -9.05 -3.88 6.28
C PHE A 27 -9.64 -3.40 4.95
N LEU A 28 -8.86 -3.44 3.86
CA LEU A 28 -9.31 -2.99 2.54
C LEU A 28 -10.38 -3.93 1.97
N ASN A 29 -10.30 -5.23 2.24
CA ASN A 29 -11.34 -6.19 1.87
C ASN A 29 -12.64 -5.95 2.63
N ASP A 30 -12.56 -5.79 3.95
CA ASP A 30 -13.73 -5.54 4.79
C ASP A 30 -14.40 -4.22 4.39
N TYR A 31 -13.61 -3.19 4.06
CA TYR A 31 -14.13 -1.93 3.53
C TYR A 31 -14.85 -2.13 2.19
N ALA A 32 -14.22 -2.81 1.24
CA ALA A 32 -14.80 -3.04 -0.08
C ALA A 32 -16.10 -3.85 0.00
N GLN A 33 -16.18 -4.84 0.90
CA GLN A 33 -17.42 -5.59 1.16
C GLN A 33 -18.51 -4.72 1.78
N LYS A 34 -18.15 -3.84 2.71
CA LYS A 34 -19.12 -3.00 3.43
C LYS A 34 -19.70 -1.86 2.59
N TYR A 35 -18.89 -1.28 1.70
CA TYR A 35 -19.25 -0.07 0.95
C TYR A 35 -19.38 -0.30 -0.56
N GLU A 36 -19.27 -1.55 -1.02
CA GLU A 36 -19.31 -1.96 -2.43
C GLU A 36 -18.32 -1.20 -3.33
N THR A 37 -17.28 -0.62 -2.72
CA THR A 37 -16.29 0.20 -3.41
C THR A 37 -14.94 0.12 -2.71
N ALA A 38 -13.87 0.09 -3.48
CA ALA A 38 -12.52 0.15 -2.94
C ALA A 38 -12.24 1.56 -2.38
N PRO A 39 -11.67 1.68 -1.17
CA PRO A 39 -11.29 2.98 -0.65
C PRO A 39 -10.11 3.52 -1.46
N LYS A 40 -10.03 4.84 -1.61
CA LYS A 40 -8.83 5.49 -2.13
C LYS A 40 -7.68 5.38 -1.13
N THR A 41 -6.52 4.97 -1.63
CA THR A 41 -5.33 4.66 -0.83
C THR A 41 -4.18 5.62 -1.16
N ILE A 42 -3.55 6.17 -0.12
CA ILE A 42 -2.39 7.05 -0.25
C ILE A 42 -1.26 6.48 0.61
N GLY A 43 -0.14 6.13 -0.01
CA GLY A 43 1.08 5.74 0.65
C GLY A 43 1.91 6.96 1.05
N LEU A 44 2.38 7.00 2.30
CA LEU A 44 3.36 7.98 2.76
C LEU A 44 4.68 7.26 3.03
N ALA A 45 5.76 7.74 2.42
CA ALA A 45 7.08 7.13 2.52
C ALA A 45 8.19 8.15 2.82
N LEU A 46 9.22 7.75 3.57
CA LEU A 46 10.49 8.46 3.57
C LEU A 46 11.30 8.05 2.34
N LYS A 47 12.20 8.91 1.84
CA LYS A 47 13.14 8.56 0.75
C LYS A 47 13.89 7.24 0.97
N VAL A 48 14.30 6.95 2.21
CA VAL A 48 15.01 5.71 2.57
C VAL A 48 14.15 4.45 2.48
N GLN A 49 12.83 4.60 2.37
CA GLN A 49 11.88 3.50 2.21
C GLN A 49 11.56 3.24 0.73
N LEU A 50 12.05 4.08 -0.18
CA LEU A 50 11.91 3.87 -1.62
C LEU A 50 13.03 2.92 -2.08
N VAL A 51 12.64 1.81 -2.70
CA VAL A 51 13.54 0.81 -3.27
C VAL A 51 13.22 0.61 -4.75
N ASP A 52 14.22 0.21 -5.55
CA ASP A 52 14.04 0.04 -6.99
C ASP A 52 13.20 -1.20 -7.33
N ASP A 53 13.30 -2.23 -6.50
CA ASP A 53 12.59 -3.48 -6.70
C ASP A 53 12.01 -4.02 -5.39
N LEU A 54 10.81 -4.59 -5.50
CA LEU A 54 10.13 -5.31 -4.43
C LEU A 54 9.71 -6.68 -4.96
N PRO A 55 9.79 -7.74 -4.14
CA PRO A 55 9.17 -9.01 -4.49
C PRO A 55 7.65 -8.80 -4.51
N MET A 56 7.06 -8.89 -5.71
CA MET A 56 5.63 -8.68 -5.93
C MET A 56 5.00 -9.92 -6.55
N GLU A 57 3.84 -10.31 -6.04
CA GLU A 57 2.93 -11.26 -6.66
C GLU A 57 1.82 -10.55 -7.43
N SER A 58 1.22 -11.22 -8.40
CA SER A 58 0.12 -10.66 -9.22
C SER A 58 -1.13 -10.28 -8.41
N LYS A 59 -1.23 -10.74 -7.15
CA LYS A 59 -2.34 -10.47 -6.23
C LYS A 59 -2.06 -9.34 -5.25
N ASP A 60 -0.84 -8.81 -5.24
CA ASP A 60 -0.47 -7.73 -4.33
C ASP A 60 -1.16 -6.42 -4.72
N ARG A 61 -1.53 -5.63 -3.70
CA ARG A 61 -2.24 -4.38 -3.89
C ARG A 61 -1.27 -3.21 -4.04
N MET A 62 -1.65 -2.27 -4.90
CA MET A 62 -0.96 -1.00 -5.12
C MET A 62 -1.72 0.13 -4.45
N VAL A 63 -1.02 1.18 -4.01
CA VAL A 63 -1.67 2.44 -3.59
C VAL A 63 -2.05 3.28 -4.81
N ASP A 64 -3.15 4.04 -4.72
CA ASP A 64 -3.57 4.97 -5.78
C ASP A 64 -2.60 6.16 -5.92
N LEU A 65 -1.99 6.59 -4.81
CA LEU A 65 -1.04 7.71 -4.77
C LEU A 65 0.08 7.42 -3.78
N LEU A 66 1.32 7.74 -4.14
CA LEU A 66 2.48 7.69 -3.26
C LEU A 66 3.05 9.10 -3.07
N ILE A 67 3.18 9.53 -1.81
CA ILE A 67 3.81 10.80 -1.43
C ILE A 67 5.05 10.49 -0.61
N HIS A 68 6.18 11.11 -0.95
CA HIS A 68 7.44 10.89 -0.24
C HIS A 68 8.20 12.20 0.05
N ALA A 69 9.04 12.18 1.08
CA ALA A 69 9.88 13.30 1.52
C ALA A 69 11.35 12.92 1.70
#